data_AF-A0A2R7K3T7-F1
#
_entry.id   AF-A0A2R7K3T7-F1
#
_cell.length_a   1.000
_cell.length_b   1.000
_cell.length_c   1.000
_cell.angle_alpha   90.00
_cell.angle_beta   90.00
_cell.angle_gamma   90.00
#
_symmetry.space_group_name_H-M   'P 1'
#
loop_
_entity.id
_entity.type
_entity.pdbx_description
1 polymer ?
#
loop_
_entity_poly.entity_id
_entity_poly.type
_entity_poly.pdbx_seq_one_letter_code
_entity_poly.pdbx_strand_id
1 'polypeptide(L)'
;MEVNNMNFNNLRLKYEISQITHLDLHIVRQKAISELREDKYRIAQETDKHIMFDNSGPPRFEMRGASASKLQTGILELSGAKENTVKLTYFVSYKYILLALVSIIILACFYSVVMLVLGAFLIITFGVELVNQKSNAEKFIARILITENC
;
A
#
# COMPACT_ATOMS: atom_id res chain seq x y z
N MET A 1 34.09 12.56 3.82
CA MET A 1 32.81 12.16 4.44
C MET A 1 31.71 12.56 3.47
N GLU A 2 31.24 11.61 2.65
CA GLU A 2 30.04 11.84 1.85
C GLU A 2 28.85 11.86 2.81
N VAL A 3 28.25 13.04 2.96
CA VAL A 3 26.94 13.16 3.61
C VAL A 3 25.95 12.54 2.62
N ASN A 4 25.64 11.28 2.86
CA ASN A 4 24.59 10.59 2.12
C ASN A 4 23.29 11.34 2.41
N ASN A 5 22.85 12.17 1.46
CA ASN A 5 21.66 13.00 1.57
C ASN A 5 20.47 12.04 1.65
N MET A 6 20.11 11.62 2.87
CA MET A 6 18.90 10.84 3.11
C MET A 6 17.72 11.69 2.64
N ASN A 7 17.17 11.32 1.49
CA ASN A 7 16.00 11.97 0.93
C ASN A 7 14.77 11.58 1.77
N PHE A 8 14.53 12.32 2.86
CA PHE A 8 13.42 12.13 3.80
C PHE A 8 12.03 12.19 3.13
N ASN A 9 11.95 12.64 1.88
CA ASN A 9 10.70 12.60 1.09
C ASN A 9 10.32 11.20 0.64
N ASN A 10 11.17 10.19 0.84
CA ASN A 10 10.91 8.82 0.40
C ASN A 10 10.83 7.78 1.53
N LEU A 11 10.50 8.21 2.76
CA LEU A 11 10.26 7.30 3.90
C LEU A 11 8.98 6.48 3.69
N ARG A 12 9.14 5.29 3.11
CA ARG A 12 8.08 4.34 2.82
C ARG A 12 8.51 2.94 3.25
N LEU A 13 7.62 2.21 3.89
CA LEU A 13 7.78 0.79 4.13
C LEU A 13 7.39 0.06 2.85
N LYS A 14 8.31 -0.78 2.35
CA LYS A 14 8.08 -1.63 1.18
C LYS A 14 7.64 -3.00 1.66
N TYR A 15 6.53 -3.48 1.12
CA TYR A 15 6.03 -4.82 1.36
C TYR A 15 5.85 -5.55 0.03
N GLU A 16 6.02 -6.87 0.05
CA GLU A 16 5.89 -7.71 -1.13
C GLU A 16 5.05 -8.93 -0.81
N ILE A 17 4.15 -9.26 -1.72
CA ILE A 17 3.37 -10.51 -1.74
C ILE A 17 3.60 -11.15 -3.09
N SER A 18 4.01 -12.41 -3.10
CA SER A 18 4.20 -13.19 -4.33
C SER A 18 3.33 -14.42 -4.28
N GLN A 19 2.59 -14.67 -5.36
CA GLN A 19 1.73 -15.82 -5.49
C GLN A 19 1.90 -16.47 -6.85
N ILE A 20 2.00 -17.80 -6.85
CA ILE A 20 2.05 -18.62 -8.05
C ILE A 20 0.61 -18.85 -8.52
N THR A 21 0.38 -18.76 -9.82
CA THR A 21 -0.92 -18.98 -10.45
C THR A 21 -0.80 -19.89 -11.66
N HIS A 22 -1.88 -20.59 -11.97
CA HIS A 22 -2.03 -21.38 -13.20
C HIS A 22 -2.81 -20.61 -14.27
N LEU A 23 -3.30 -19.41 -13.95
CA LEU A 23 -4.00 -18.55 -14.89
C LEU A 23 -3.04 -17.97 -15.93
N ASP A 24 -3.56 -17.72 -17.13
CA ASP A 24 -2.86 -16.95 -18.15
C ASP A 24 -2.57 -15.53 -17.63
N LEU A 25 -1.31 -15.10 -17.72
CA LEU A 25 -0.87 -13.77 -17.29
C LEU A 25 -1.62 -12.65 -18.01
N HIS A 26 -2.10 -12.88 -19.24
CA HIS A 26 -2.94 -11.91 -19.95
C HIS A 26 -4.30 -11.72 -19.26
N ILE A 27 -4.93 -12.81 -18.80
CA ILE A 27 -6.20 -12.77 -18.06
C ILE A 27 -6.00 -12.08 -16.71
N VAL A 28 -4.93 -12.45 -16.00
CA VAL A 28 -4.54 -11.83 -14.72
C VAL A 28 -4.33 -10.33 -14.89
N ARG A 29 -3.63 -9.91 -15.96
CA ARG A 29 -3.41 -8.49 -16.27
C ARG A 29 -4.74 -7.76 -16.50
N GLN A 30 -5.62 -8.30 -17.33
CA GLN A 30 -6.91 -7.66 -17.63
C GLN A 30 -7.76 -7.51 -16.36
N LYS A 31 -7.82 -8.55 -15.52
CA LYS A 31 -8.50 -8.49 -14.22
C LYS A 31 -7.87 -7.44 -13.31
N ALA A 32 -6.55 -7.40 -13.21
CA ALA A 32 -5.84 -6.40 -12.41
C ALA A 32 -6.18 -4.97 -12.83
N ILE A 33 -6.19 -4.69 -14.13
CA ILE A 33 -6.55 -3.36 -14.66
C ILE A 33 -8.02 -3.04 -14.35
N SER A 34 -8.92 -4.01 -14.54
CA SER A 34 -10.35 -3.83 -14.24
C SER A 34 -10.57 -3.49 -12.77
N GLU A 35 -10.01 -4.29 -11.87
CA GLU A 35 -10.05 -4.09 -10.41
C GLU A 35 -9.47 -2.74 -10.01
N LEU A 36 -8.29 -2.37 -10.54
CA LEU A 36 -7.67 -1.07 -10.26
C LEU A 36 -8.57 0.09 -10.72
N ARG A 37 -9.24 -0.03 -11.86
CA ARG A 37 -10.15 1.01 -12.37
C ARG A 37 -11.45 1.09 -11.58
N GLU A 38 -12.02 -0.06 -11.19
CA GLU A 38 -13.21 -0.15 -10.36
C GLU A 38 -12.97 0.49 -8.98
N ASP A 39 -11.82 0.17 -8.38
CA ASP A 39 -11.34 0.79 -7.14
C ASP A 39 -10.81 2.23 -7.37
N LYS A 40 -10.93 2.79 -8.57
CA LYS A 40 -10.52 4.15 -8.94
C LYS A 40 -9.06 4.48 -8.61
N TYR A 41 -8.16 3.51 -8.69
CA TYR A 41 -6.74 3.79 -8.70
C TYR A 41 -6.36 4.54 -9.96
N ARG A 42 -5.34 5.39 -9.85
CA ARG A 42 -4.66 5.93 -11.02
C ARG A 42 -3.60 4.91 -11.44
N ILE A 43 -3.68 4.44 -12.67
CA ILE A 43 -2.61 3.65 -13.29
C ILE A 43 -1.56 4.63 -13.80
N ALA A 44 -0.40 4.65 -13.17
CA ALA A 44 0.71 5.55 -13.52
C ALA A 44 1.53 5.00 -14.69
N GLN A 45 1.66 3.67 -14.78
CA GLN A 45 2.38 2.99 -15.85
C GLN A 45 1.80 1.60 -16.08
N GLU A 46 1.68 1.20 -17.34
CA GLU A 46 1.19 -0.11 -17.75
C GLU A 46 2.11 -0.71 -18.83
N THR A 47 2.59 -1.92 -18.61
CA THR A 47 3.36 -2.72 -19.56
C THR A 47 2.88 -4.18 -19.48
N ASP A 48 3.33 -5.03 -20.40
CA ASP A 48 2.92 -6.44 -20.43
C ASP A 48 3.29 -7.22 -19.15
N LYS A 49 4.31 -6.74 -18.42
CA LYS A 49 4.84 -7.40 -17.22
C LYS A 49 4.70 -6.58 -15.94
N HIS A 50 4.41 -5.29 -16.03
CA HIS A 50 4.38 -4.39 -14.89
C HIS A 50 3.19 -3.43 -14.94
N ILE A 51 2.48 -3.29 -13.83
CA ILE A 51 1.42 -2.29 -13.65
C ILE A 51 1.75 -1.48 -12.39
N MET A 52 2.00 -0.18 -12.55
CA MET A 52 2.25 0.73 -11.44
C MET A 52 1.01 1.59 -11.20
N PHE A 53 0.56 1.67 -9.95
CA PHE A 53 -0.67 2.36 -9.57
C PHE A 53 -0.54 3.11 -8.25
N ASP A 54 -1.38 4.13 -8.08
CA ASP A 54 -1.46 4.92 -6.86
C ASP A 54 -2.91 5.31 -6.52
N ASN A 55 -3.14 5.72 -5.28
CA ASN A 55 -4.45 6.12 -4.78
C ASN A 55 -4.81 7.59 -5.08
N SER A 56 -4.05 8.29 -5.94
CA SER A 56 -4.32 9.69 -6.32
C SER A 56 -5.45 9.86 -7.35
N GLY A 57 -6.20 8.79 -7.63
CA GLY A 57 -7.37 8.82 -8.50
C GLY A 57 -8.46 9.78 -7.97
N PRO A 58 -9.48 10.07 -8.80
CA PRO A 58 -10.48 11.09 -8.49
C PRO A 58 -11.15 10.81 -7.13
N PRO A 59 -11.14 11.79 -6.20
CA PRO A 59 -11.67 11.59 -4.86
C PRO A 59 -13.16 11.29 -4.94
N ARG A 60 -13.61 10.23 -4.26
CA ARG A 60 -15.03 10.10 -3.93
C ARG A 60 -15.30 10.99 -2.73
N PHE A 61 -16.39 11.74 -2.76
CA PHE A 61 -17.07 12.16 -1.52
C PHE A 61 -17.70 10.90 -0.89
N GLU A 62 -16.86 10.00 -0.38
CA GLU A 62 -17.33 8.90 0.46
C GLU A 62 -17.62 9.48 1.84
N MET A 63 -18.88 9.37 2.28
CA MET A 63 -19.27 9.67 3.65
C MET A 63 -18.27 9.03 4.62
N ARG A 64 -17.76 9.83 5.57
CA ARG A 64 -16.89 9.40 6.68
C ARG A 64 -17.43 8.09 7.26
N GLY A 65 -16.83 6.95 6.87
CA GLY A 65 -17.28 5.63 7.31
C GLY A 65 -17.02 4.48 6.34
N ALA A 66 -16.90 4.75 5.02
CA ALA A 66 -16.81 3.68 4.01
C ALA A 66 -15.52 3.67 3.16
N SER A 67 -14.51 4.47 3.51
CA SER A 67 -13.20 4.35 2.85
C SER A 67 -12.45 3.17 3.45
N ALA A 68 -12.80 1.95 3.03
CA ALA A 68 -11.93 0.80 3.17
C ALA A 68 -10.56 1.18 2.55
N SER A 69 -9.53 1.16 3.39
CA SER A 69 -8.22 1.76 3.17
C SER A 69 -7.52 1.26 1.89
N LYS A 70 -7.67 1.98 0.79
CA LYS A 70 -6.95 1.68 -0.46
C LYS A 70 -5.45 1.56 -0.22
N LEU A 71 -4.80 0.70 -1.01
CA LEU A 71 -3.34 0.66 -1.11
C LEU A 71 -2.84 2.06 -1.49
N GLN A 72 -1.81 2.57 -0.84
CA GLN A 72 -1.35 3.93 -1.16
C GLN A 72 -0.69 3.99 -2.54
N THR A 73 0.22 3.04 -2.79
CA THR A 73 0.93 2.89 -4.06
C THR A 73 1.34 1.43 -4.20
N GLY A 74 1.29 0.89 -5.41
CA GLY A 74 1.72 -0.47 -5.69
C GLY A 74 2.30 -0.66 -7.08
N ILE A 75 3.06 -1.74 -7.21
CA ILE A 75 3.64 -2.26 -8.45
C ILE A 75 3.25 -3.74 -8.51
N LEU A 76 2.48 -4.10 -9.53
CA LEU A 76 2.17 -5.47 -9.87
C LEU A 76 3.14 -5.96 -10.94
N GLU A 77 3.89 -7.01 -10.67
CA GLU A 77 4.80 -7.66 -11.60
C GLU A 77 4.26 -9.04 -11.99
N LEU A 78 4.29 -9.34 -13.29
CA LEU A 78 3.82 -10.57 -13.89
C LEU A 78 5.02 -11.26 -14.57
N SER A 79 5.34 -12.48 -14.14
CA SER A 79 6.48 -13.24 -14.65
C SER A 79 6.05 -14.64 -15.05
N GLY A 80 6.36 -15.03 -16.29
CA GLY A 80 6.18 -16.40 -16.80
C GLY A 80 7.55 -16.99 -17.12
N ALA A 81 8.06 -17.86 -16.25
CA ALA A 81 9.36 -18.52 -16.45
C ALA A 81 9.21 -20.04 -16.45
N LYS A 82 8.75 -20.61 -15.33
CA LYS A 82 8.41 -22.05 -15.20
C LYS A 82 6.97 -22.23 -14.74
N GLU A 83 6.52 -21.34 -13.86
CA GLU A 83 5.14 -21.15 -13.45
C GLU A 83 4.83 -19.65 -13.57
N ASN A 84 3.55 -19.32 -13.73
CA ASN A 84 3.11 -17.92 -13.80
C ASN A 84 3.10 -17.36 -12.37
N THR A 85 3.86 -16.29 -12.13
CA THR A 85 3.96 -15.65 -10.81
C THR A 85 3.45 -14.24 -10.89
N VAL A 86 2.62 -13.89 -9.91
CA VAL A 86 2.11 -12.54 -9.68
C VAL A 86 2.76 -12.01 -8.41
N LYS A 87 3.49 -10.91 -8.53
CA LYS A 87 4.13 -10.24 -7.41
C LYS A 87 3.55 -8.85 -7.23
N LEU A 88 2.96 -8.59 -6.08
CA LEU A 88 2.52 -7.26 -5.68
C LEU A 88 3.52 -6.66 -4.70
N THR A 89 4.15 -5.56 -5.10
CA THR A 89 4.90 -4.69 -4.21
C THR A 89 4.02 -3.51 -3.83
N TYR A 90 3.85 -3.21 -2.55
CA TYR A 90 3.12 -2.03 -2.08
C TYR A 90 3.92 -1.22 -1.08
N PHE A 91 3.60 0.08 -1.01
CA PHE A 91 4.33 1.04 -0.20
C PHE A 91 3.41 1.73 0.79
N VAL A 92 3.83 1.82 2.05
CA VAL A 92 3.13 2.58 3.08
C VAL A 92 4.02 3.73 3.56
N SER A 93 3.59 4.97 3.40
CA SER A 93 4.33 6.12 3.89
C SER A 93 4.22 6.24 5.41
N TYR A 94 5.36 6.38 6.09
CA TYR A 94 5.44 6.58 7.54
C TYR A 94 6.04 7.94 7.91
N LYS A 95 6.31 8.80 6.92
CA LYS A 95 6.93 10.13 7.10
C LYS A 95 6.21 10.97 8.16
N TYR A 96 4.88 11.08 8.06
CA TYR A 96 4.08 11.90 8.97
C TYR A 96 4.02 11.34 10.39
N ILE A 97 4.06 10.01 10.51
CA ILE A 97 3.99 9.32 11.79
C ILE A 97 5.33 9.44 12.51
N LEU A 98 6.44 9.30 11.79
CA LEU A 98 7.77 9.59 12.34
C LEU A 98 7.86 11.04 12.81
N LEU A 99 7.40 12.00 12.01
CA LEU A 99 7.41 13.42 12.38
C LEU A 99 6.55 13.71 13.61
N ALA A 100 5.38 13.09 13.71
CA ALA A 100 4.48 13.21 14.86
C ALA A 100 5.11 12.60 16.13
N LEU A 101 5.74 11.43 16.03
CA LEU A 101 6.41 10.80 17.16
C LEU A 101 7.59 11.62 17.68
N VAL A 102 8.43 12.16 16.79
CA VAL A 102 9.54 13.04 17.19
C VAL A 102 9.01 14.28 17.90
N SER A 103 7.96 14.91 17.34
CA SER A 103 7.32 16.08 17.96
C SER A 103 6.77 15.75 19.35
N ILE A 104 6.13 14.58 19.51
CA ILE A 104 5.59 14.13 20.80
C ILE A 104 6.69 13.87 21.81
N ILE A 105 7.82 13.28 21.41
CA ILE A 105 8.96 13.04 22.30
C ILE A 105 9.53 14.37 22.80
N ILE A 106 9.72 15.34 21.90
CA ILE A 106 10.21 16.69 22.27
C ILE A 106 9.23 17.34 23.25
N LEU A 107 7.93 17.32 22.95
CA LEU A 107 6.92 17.92 23.83
C LEU A 107 6.77 17.17 25.16
N ALA A 108 6.98 15.86 25.21
CA ALA A 108 6.95 15.09 26.45
C ALA A 108 8.04 15.53 27.43
N CYS A 109 9.19 16.02 26.94
CA CYS A 109 10.23 16.60 27.79
C CYS A 109 9.83 17.92 28.46
N PHE A 110 8.90 18.68 27.87
CA PHE A 110 8.53 20.02 28.37
C PHE A 110 7.17 20.05 29.09
N TYR A 111 6.24 19.17 28.73
CA TYR A 111 4.84 19.26 29.18
C TYR A 111 4.47 18.21 30.22
N SER A 112 4.28 16.94 29.82
CA SER A 112 3.91 15.87 30.76
C SER A 112 3.93 14.48 30.10
N VAL A 113 3.81 13.46 30.95
CA VAL A 113 3.62 12.04 30.58
C VAL A 113 2.39 11.83 29.67
N VAL A 114 1.39 12.72 29.71
CA VAL A 114 0.19 12.62 28.85
C VAL A 114 0.56 12.63 27.36
N MET A 115 1.65 13.33 26.98
CA MET A 115 2.13 13.33 25.59
C MET A 115 2.58 11.92 25.15
N LEU A 116 3.15 11.12 26.05
CA LEU A 116 3.54 9.74 25.76
C LEU A 116 2.31 8.85 25.51
N VAL A 117 1.19 9.10 26.20
CA VAL A 117 -0.07 8.38 25.96
C VAL A 117 -0.60 8.67 24.55
N LEU A 118 -0.55 9.94 24.11
CA LEU A 118 -0.89 10.32 22.73
C LEU A 118 0.04 9.66 21.71
N GLY A 119 1.34 9.59 22.03
CA GLY A 119 2.32 8.85 21.22
C GLY A 119 1.99 7.37 21.09
N ALA A 120 1.66 6.69 22.19
CA ALA A 120 1.26 5.29 22.19
C ALA A 120 -0.02 5.06 21.36
N PHE A 121 -1.01 5.94 21.49
CA PHE A 121 -2.23 5.89 20.68
C PHE A 121 -1.92 6.00 19.18
N LEU A 122 -1.06 6.94 18.78
CA LEU A 122 -0.64 7.07 17.39
C LEU A 122 0.05 5.81 16.85
N ILE A 123 0.93 5.20 17.64
CA ILE A 123 1.59 3.94 17.26
C ILE A 123 0.56 2.83 17.04
N ILE A 124 -0.43 2.70 17.92
CA ILE A 124 -1.51 1.70 17.79
C ILE A 124 -2.32 1.96 16.52
N THR A 125 -2.74 3.20 16.27
CA THR A 125 -3.50 3.54 15.05
C THR A 125 -2.71 3.26 13.77
N PHE A 126 -1.39 3.50 13.79
CA PHE A 126 -0.53 3.15 12.66
C PHE A 126 -0.39 1.65 12.49
N GLY A 127 -0.28 0.89 13.58
CA GLY A 127 -0.24 -0.57 13.54
C GLY A 127 -1.49 -1.16 12.90
N VAL A 128 -2.67 -0.63 13.24
CA VAL A 128 -3.94 -1.01 12.61
C VAL A 128 -3.94 -0.69 11.12
N GLU A 129 -3.44 0.49 10.72
CA GLU A 129 -3.31 0.87 9.31
C GLU A 129 -2.40 -0.10 8.55
N LEU A 130 -1.27 -0.53 9.12
CA LEU A 130 -0.38 -1.53 8.50
C LEU A 130 -1.08 -2.88 8.28
N VAL A 131 -1.85 -3.35 9.26
CA VAL A 131 -2.63 -4.59 9.15
C VAL A 131 -3.70 -4.45 8.06
N ASN A 132 -4.36 -3.31 7.98
CA ASN A 132 -5.36 -3.05 6.95
C ASN A 132 -4.73 -3.02 5.55
N GLN A 133 -3.60 -2.33 5.37
CA GLN A 133 -2.86 -2.30 4.11
C GLN A 133 -2.46 -3.71 3.65
N LYS A 134 -1.98 -4.55 4.57
CA LYS A 134 -1.70 -5.96 4.29
C LYS A 134 -2.97 -6.72 3.86
N SER A 135 -4.06 -6.60 4.61
CA SER A 135 -5.32 -7.29 4.29
C SER A 135 -5.86 -6.88 2.91
N ASN A 136 -5.72 -5.61 2.55
CA ASN A 136 -6.19 -5.11 1.25
C ASN A 136 -5.29 -5.57 0.10
N ALA A 137 -3.98 -5.69 0.32
CA ALA A 137 -3.07 -6.29 -0.63
C ALA A 137 -3.43 -7.76 -0.90
N GLU A 138 -3.70 -8.55 0.15
CA GLU A 138 -4.12 -9.95 0.04
C GLU A 138 -5.47 -10.07 -0.68
N LYS A 139 -6.46 -9.22 -0.34
CA LYS A 139 -7.76 -9.19 -1.02
C LYS A 139 -7.63 -8.84 -2.50
N PHE A 140 -6.81 -7.86 -2.85
CA PHE A 140 -6.59 -7.47 -4.24
C PHE A 140 -6.00 -8.62 -5.06
N ILE A 141 -4.96 -9.28 -4.55
CA ILE A 141 -4.38 -10.47 -5.20
C ILE A 141 -5.42 -11.58 -5.32
N ALA A 142 -6.21 -11.84 -4.27
CA ALA A 142 -7.26 -12.84 -4.31
C ALA A 142 -8.32 -12.53 -5.39
N ARG A 143 -8.79 -11.29 -5.52
CA ARG A 143 -9.78 -10.91 -6.55
C ARG A 143 -9.25 -11.09 -7.98
N ILE A 144 -7.96 -10.80 -8.20
CA ILE A 144 -7.33 -11.00 -9.51
C ILE A 144 -7.16 -12.49 -9.85
N LEU A 145 -6.85 -13.31 -8.84
CA LEU A 145 -6.49 -14.72 -9.01
C LEU A 145 -7.65 -15.70 -8.87
N ILE A 146 -8.78 -15.31 -8.27
CA ILE A 146 -9.97 -16.16 -8.19
C ILE A 146 -10.64 -16.18 -9.57
N THR A 147 -10.74 -17.38 -10.15
CA THR A 147 -11.73 -17.69 -11.18
C THR A 147 -13.12 -17.54 -10.55
N GLU A 148 -13.91 -16.58 -11.02
CA GLU A 148 -15.35 -16.76 -10.95
C GLU A 148 -15.64 -18.03 -11.76
N ASN A 149 -15.90 -19.14 -11.06
CA ASN A 149 -16.64 -20.23 -11.65
C ASN A 149 -18.05 -19.68 -11.91
N CYS A 150 -18.28 -19.18 -13.13
CA CYS A 150 -19.60 -18.95 -13.69
C CYS A 150 -19.63 -19.57 -15.07
#